data_AF-A0A4S3KHN9-F1
#
_entry.id   AF-A0A4S3KHN9-F1
#
_cell.length_a   1.000
_cell.length_b   1.000
_cell.length_c   1.000
_cell.angle_alpha   90.00
_cell.angle_beta   90.00
_cell.angle_gamma   90.00
#
_symmetry.space_group_name_H-M   'P 1'
#
loop_
_entity.id
_entity.type
_entity.pdbx_description
1 polymer ?
#
loop_
_entity_poly.entity_id
_entity_poly.type
_entity_poly.pdbx_seq_one_letter_code
_entity_poly.pdbx_strand_id
1 'polypeptide(L)'
;MLDNLRRQCDGPRDGALLRYSLGSALLDAGDAAGAVAAFERALEFDPTYSAAWKLLGKARLAAGTPASAAEAWRRGIAAAGARGDKQAEKEMTVFLRRLEQSSAPDAAAQS
;
A
#
# COMPACT_ATOMS: atom_id res chain seq x y z
N MET A 1 21.32 1.15 -3.46
CA MET A 1 20.19 1.89 -4.09
C MET A 1 19.30 2.58 -3.06
N LEU A 2 18.90 1.89 -1.99
CA LEU A 2 18.11 2.44 -0.87
C LEU A 2 18.74 3.67 -0.19
N ASP A 3 20.05 3.65 0.08
CA ASP A 3 20.79 4.78 0.66
C ASP A 3 20.71 6.07 -0.16
N ASN A 4 20.70 5.95 -1.49
CA ASN A 4 20.61 7.10 -2.39
C ASN A 4 19.18 7.67 -2.43
N LEU A 5 18.16 6.82 -2.27
CA LEU A 5 16.75 7.24 -2.19
C LEU A 5 16.48 7.96 -0.87
N ARG A 6 17.01 7.44 0.25
CA ARG A 6 16.89 8.06 1.57
C ARG A 6 17.51 9.46 1.65
N ARG A 7 18.66 9.69 0.99
CA ARG A 7 19.28 11.03 0.95
C ARG A 7 18.53 12.04 0.07
N GLN A 8 17.69 11.57 -0.84
CA GLN A 8 16.92 12.43 -1.75
C GLN A 8 15.53 12.76 -1.19
N CYS A 9 14.97 11.89 -0.35
CA CYS A 9 13.84 12.24 0.50
C CYS A 9 14.25 13.36 1.46
N ASP A 10 13.35 14.32 1.72
CA ASP A 10 13.61 15.60 2.42
C ASP A 10 14.47 16.63 1.63
N GLY A 11 14.76 16.37 0.35
CA GLY A 11 15.36 17.34 -0.57
C GLY A 11 14.35 18.02 -1.51
N PRO A 12 14.79 18.94 -2.39
CA PRO A 12 13.93 19.64 -3.35
C PRO A 12 13.29 18.73 -4.42
N ARG A 13 13.66 17.44 -4.44
CA ARG A 13 13.10 16.41 -5.34
C ARG A 13 12.24 15.39 -4.60
N ASP A 14 11.94 15.63 -3.32
CA ASP A 14 11.00 14.80 -2.59
C ASP A 14 9.58 14.97 -3.15
N GLY A 15 8.81 13.90 -3.08
CA GLY A 15 7.46 13.86 -3.62
C GLY A 15 6.91 12.45 -3.63
N ALA A 16 5.63 12.34 -4.01
CA ALA A 16 4.87 11.09 -3.97
C ALA A 16 5.58 9.93 -4.68
N LEU A 17 6.13 10.18 -5.87
CA LEU A 17 6.80 9.15 -6.68
C LEU A 17 8.10 8.65 -6.02
N LEU A 18 8.93 9.56 -5.49
CA LEU A 18 10.20 9.18 -4.85
C LEU A 18 9.95 8.36 -3.58
N ARG A 19 9.02 8.82 -2.74
CA ARG A 19 8.59 8.11 -1.52
C ARG A 19 7.97 6.75 -1.85
N TYR A 20 7.20 6.65 -2.93
CA TYR A 20 6.67 5.38 -3.43
C TYR A 20 7.79 4.42 -3.87
N SER A 21 8.77 4.89 -4.65
CA SER A 21 9.89 4.05 -5.07
C SER A 21 10.74 3.59 -3.88
N LEU A 22 10.95 4.46 -2.88
CA LEU A 22 11.61 4.09 -1.63
C LEU A 22 10.82 3.01 -0.88
N GLY A 23 9.51 3.18 -0.70
CA GLY A 23 8.66 2.20 -0.02
C GLY A 23 8.65 0.84 -0.74
N SER A 24 8.62 0.85 -2.07
CA SER A 24 8.68 -0.39 -2.86
C SER A 24 10.01 -1.12 -2.66
N ALA A 25 11.12 -0.40 -2.64
CA ALA A 25 12.43 -0.99 -2.42
C ALA A 25 12.61 -1.48 -0.97
N LEU A 26 11.98 -0.82 0.01
CA LEU A 26 11.96 -1.28 1.40
C LEU A 26 11.16 -2.58 1.57
N LEU A 27 10.02 -2.71 0.87
CA LEU A 27 9.27 -3.98 0.85
C LEU A 27 10.08 -5.12 0.27
N ASP A 28 10.77 -4.87 -0.84
CA ASP A 28 11.62 -5.87 -1.48
C ASP A 28 12.79 -6.30 -0.58
N ALA A 29 13.30 -5.35 0.21
CA ALA A 29 14.31 -5.61 1.24
C ALA A 29 13.75 -6.30 2.52
N GLY A 30 12.44 -6.56 2.59
CA GLY A 30 11.77 -7.15 3.76
C GLY A 30 11.49 -6.18 4.91
N ASP A 31 11.82 -4.89 4.75
CA ASP A 31 11.50 -3.85 5.73
C ASP A 31 10.07 -3.32 5.52
N ALA A 32 9.10 -4.12 5.93
CA ALA A 32 7.69 -3.77 5.82
C ALA A 32 7.34 -2.51 6.64
N ALA A 33 7.96 -2.31 7.80
CA ALA A 33 7.72 -1.15 8.65
C ALA A 33 8.23 0.15 8.01
N GLY A 34 9.45 0.14 7.48
CA GLY A 34 10.02 1.26 6.74
C GLY A 34 9.21 1.56 5.47
N ALA A 35 8.73 0.53 4.78
CA ALA A 35 7.88 0.71 3.61
C ALA A 35 6.55 1.39 3.93
N VAL A 36 5.88 1.01 5.02
CA VAL A 36 4.65 1.67 5.47
C VAL A 36 4.87 3.17 5.64
N ALA A 37 5.92 3.55 6.37
CA ALA A 37 6.24 4.97 6.59
C ALA A 37 6.53 5.72 5.28
N ALA A 38 7.23 5.08 4.33
CA ALA A 38 7.51 5.68 3.04
C ALA A 38 6.25 5.87 2.19
N PHE A 39 5.33 4.90 2.17
CA PHE A 39 4.06 5.04 1.44
C PHE A 39 3.12 6.04 2.08
N GLU A 40 3.05 6.11 3.42
CA GLU A 40 2.27 7.13 4.11
C GLU A 40 2.74 8.53 3.73
N ARG A 41 4.06 8.76 3.70
CA ARG A 41 4.65 10.01 3.21
C ARG A 41 4.32 10.28 1.75
N ALA A 42 4.30 9.26 0.89
CA ALA A 42 3.90 9.42 -0.50
C ALA A 42 2.45 9.92 -0.61
N LEU A 43 1.57 9.45 0.26
CA LEU A 43 0.15 9.81 0.31
C LEU A 43 -0.10 11.16 0.98
N GLU A 44 0.82 11.64 1.82
CA GLU A 44 0.82 13.03 2.30
C GLU A 44 1.07 14.03 1.14
N PHE A 45 1.88 13.65 0.15
CA PHE A 45 2.09 14.46 -1.06
C PHE A 45 0.94 14.34 -2.06
N ASP A 46 0.49 13.11 -2.34
CA ASP A 46 -0.63 12.85 -3.25
C ASP A 46 -1.58 11.80 -2.65
N PRO A 47 -2.66 12.24 -1.98
CA PRO A 47 -3.63 11.34 -1.37
C PRO A 47 -4.43 10.54 -2.41
N THR A 48 -4.40 10.95 -3.68
CA THR A 48 -5.07 10.26 -4.79
C THR A 48 -4.18 9.20 -5.45
N TYR A 49 -2.95 9.00 -4.94
CA TYR A 49 -2.00 8.09 -5.57
C TYR A 49 -2.33 6.61 -5.31
N SER A 50 -3.17 6.05 -6.19
CA SER A 50 -3.73 4.69 -6.06
C SER A 50 -2.67 3.59 -5.98
N ALA A 51 -1.53 3.77 -6.65
CA ALA A 51 -0.42 2.81 -6.58
C ALA A 51 0.23 2.77 -5.18
N ALA A 52 0.37 3.92 -4.52
CA ALA A 52 0.90 4.00 -3.16
C ALA A 52 -0.07 3.35 -2.16
N TRP A 53 -1.38 3.57 -2.28
CA TRP A 53 -2.38 2.87 -1.47
C TRP A 53 -2.34 1.35 -1.65
N LYS A 54 -2.17 0.87 -2.89
CA LYS A 54 -2.06 -0.56 -3.18
C LYS A 54 -0.89 -1.20 -2.44
N LEU A 55 0.30 -0.58 -2.53
CA LEU A 55 1.50 -1.09 -1.87
C LEU A 55 1.49 -0.88 -0.37
N LEU A 56 0.87 0.19 0.14
CA LEU A 56 0.69 0.41 1.58
C LEU A 56 -0.09 -0.74 2.22
N GLY A 57 -1.18 -1.19 1.59
CA GLY A 57 -1.94 -2.34 2.11
C GLY A 57 -1.11 -3.63 2.08
N LYS A 58 -0.31 -3.87 1.03
CA LYS A 58 0.63 -5.01 1.00
C LYS A 58 1.69 -4.90 2.08
N ALA A 59 2.23 -3.72 2.33
CA ALA A 59 3.23 -3.46 3.36
C ALA A 59 2.67 -3.73 4.75
N ARG A 60 1.46 -3.24 5.04
CA ARG A 60 0.77 -3.48 6.32
C ARG A 60 0.44 -4.95 6.52
N LEU A 61 0.09 -5.67 5.45
CA LEU A 61 -0.12 -7.12 5.52
C LEU A 61 1.18 -7.85 5.84
N ALA A 62 2.29 -7.51 5.17
CA ALA A 62 3.61 -8.07 5.43
C ALA A 62 4.13 -7.72 6.84
N ALA A 63 3.74 -6.56 7.38
CA ALA A 63 4.02 -6.16 8.76
C ALA A 63 3.13 -6.87 9.81
N GLY A 64 2.24 -7.78 9.40
CA GLY A 64 1.37 -8.52 10.31
C GLY A 64 0.14 -7.75 10.80
N THR A 65 -0.23 -6.66 10.11
CA THR A 65 -1.37 -5.80 10.46
C THR A 65 -2.50 -5.87 9.42
N PRO A 66 -3.22 -7.01 9.32
CA PRO A 66 -4.25 -7.20 8.30
C PRO A 66 -5.39 -6.18 8.40
N ALA A 67 -5.82 -5.80 9.61
CA ALA A 67 -6.86 -4.79 9.79
C ALA A 67 -6.47 -3.44 9.14
N SER A 68 -5.24 -2.98 9.36
CA SER A 68 -4.72 -1.74 8.77
C SER A 68 -4.49 -1.87 7.26
N ALA A 69 -4.18 -3.06 6.76
CA ALA A 69 -4.08 -3.35 5.33
C ALA A 69 -5.44 -3.22 4.63
N ALA A 70 -6.49 -3.78 5.22
CA ALA A 70 -7.86 -3.68 4.71
C ALA A 70 -8.30 -2.21 4.61
N GLU A 71 -8.02 -1.41 5.64
CA GLU A 71 -8.35 0.02 5.62
C GLU A 71 -7.58 0.77 4.51
N ALA A 72 -6.29 0.47 4.32
CA ALA A 72 -5.49 1.08 3.26
C ALA A 72 -6.05 0.76 1.87
N TRP A 73 -6.45 -0.48 1.61
CA TRP A 73 -7.06 -0.84 0.33
C TRP A 73 -8.45 -0.23 0.14
N ARG A 74 -9.28 -0.13 1.19
CA ARG A 74 -10.58 0.57 1.11
C ARG A 74 -10.41 2.03 0.71
N ARG A 75 -9.48 2.76 1.35
CA ARG A 75 -9.15 4.15 0.98
C ARG A 75 -8.56 4.24 -0.43
N GLY A 76 -7.69 3.30 -0.78
CA GLY A 76 -7.10 3.21 -2.11
C GLY A 76 -8.11 3.01 -3.22
N ILE A 77 -9.12 2.15 -3.02
CA ILE A 77 -10.23 1.93 -3.96
C ILE A 77 -10.99 3.23 -4.20
N ALA A 78 -11.32 3.98 -3.13
CA ALA A 78 -11.99 5.27 -3.27
C ALA A 78 -11.12 6.30 -4.02
N ALA A 79 -9.82 6.36 -3.70
CA ALA A 79 -8.86 7.22 -4.39
C ALA A 79 -8.69 6.86 -5.88
N ALA A 80 -8.65 5.56 -6.20
CA ALA A 80 -8.60 5.05 -7.56
C ALA A 80 -9.86 5.42 -8.36
N GLY A 81 -11.04 5.25 -7.75
CA GLY A 81 -12.29 5.67 -8.36
C GLY A 81 -12.33 7.17 -8.65
N ALA A 82 -11.88 8.01 -7.71
CA ALA A 82 -11.79 9.46 -7.89
C ALA A 82 -10.84 9.87 -9.01
N ARG A 83 -9.74 9.14 -9.22
CA ARG A 83 -8.75 9.37 -10.29
C ARG A 83 -9.14 8.72 -11.63
N GLY A 84 -10.15 7.84 -11.64
CA GLY A 84 -10.51 7.01 -12.79
C GLY A 84 -9.57 5.82 -13.05
N ASP A 85 -8.74 5.45 -12.07
CA ASP A 85 -7.78 4.36 -12.16
C ASP A 85 -8.44 3.00 -11.88
N LYS A 86 -9.24 2.55 -12.86
CA LYS A 86 -10.03 1.30 -12.74
C LYS A 86 -9.16 0.06 -12.54
N GLN A 87 -7.90 0.09 -12.97
CA GLN A 87 -7.00 -1.04 -12.81
C GLN A 87 -6.58 -1.20 -11.34
N ALA A 88 -6.11 -0.10 -10.73
CA ALA A 88 -5.74 -0.11 -9.32
C ALA A 88 -6.94 -0.46 -8.43
N GLU A 89 -8.12 0.09 -8.73
CA GLU A 89 -9.36 -0.20 -8.01
C GLU A 89 -9.67 -1.71 -7.98
N LYS A 90 -9.62 -2.37 -9.13
CA LYS A 90 -9.86 -3.82 -9.25
C LYS A 90 -8.83 -4.64 -8.48
N GLU A 91 -7.53 -4.33 -8.64
CA GLU A 91 -6.46 -5.04 -7.93
C GLU A 91 -6.66 -4.96 -6.41
N MET A 92 -6.89 -3.75 -5.89
CA MET A 92 -7.09 -3.53 -4.46
C MET A 92 -8.37 -4.21 -3.94
N THR A 93 -9.44 -4.21 -4.73
CA THR A 93 -10.69 -4.93 -4.39
C THR A 93 -10.45 -6.43 -4.25
N VAL A 94 -9.66 -7.03 -5.14
CA VAL A 94 -9.28 -8.45 -5.05
C VAL A 94 -8.46 -8.72 -3.80
N PHE A 95 -7.49 -7.86 -3.48
CA PHE A 95 -6.68 -8.02 -2.27
C PHE A 95 -7.51 -7.91 -1.00
N LEU A 96 -8.40 -6.92 -0.92
CA LEU A 96 -9.32 -6.74 0.19
C LEU A 96 -10.20 -7.97 0.40
N ARG A 97 -10.83 -8.46 -0.68
CA ARG A 97 -11.68 -9.67 -0.61
C ARG A 97 -10.90 -10.90 -0.15
N ARG A 98 -9.69 -11.12 -0.68
CA ARG A 98 -8.83 -12.25 -0.26
C ARG A 98 -8.48 -12.17 1.22
N LEU A 99 -8.23 -10.98 1.72
CA LEU A 99 -7.91 -10.75 3.12
C LEU A 99 -9.12 -11.00 4.03
N GLU A 100 -10.30 -10.52 3.63
CA GLU A 100 -11.55 -10.78 4.35
C GLU A 100 -11.91 -12.28 4.35
N GLN A 101 -11.68 -12.98 3.24
CA GLN A 101 -11.86 -14.43 3.14
C GLN A 101 -10.86 -15.21 3.99
N SER A 102 -9.61 -14.76 4.08
CA SER A 102 -8.58 -15.40 4.92
C SER A 102 -8.77 -15.11 6.41
N SER A 103 -9.53 -14.06 6.75
CA SER A 103 -9.86 -13.69 8.14
C SER A 103 -11.20 -14.26 8.60
N ALA A 104 -12.03 -14.74 7.69
CA ALA A 104 -13.21 -15.53 8.04
C ALA A 104 -12.72 -16.90 8.52
N PRO A 105 -13.09 -17.37 9.73
CA PRO A 105 -12.90 -18.77 10.06
C PRO A 105 -13.65 -19.58 9.01
N ASP A 106 -12.99 -20.60 8.47
CA ASP A 106 -13.53 -21.53 7.49
C ASP A 106 -14.91 -22.06 7.94
N ALA A 107 -15.97 -21.38 7.52
CA ALA A 107 -17.35 -21.85 7.61
C ALA A 107 -17.73 -22.54 6.28
N ALA A 108 -16.75 -23.23 5.68
CA ALA A 108 -16.93 -24.08 4.51
C ALA A 108 -16.36 -25.50 4.78
N ALA A 109 -16.34 -25.93 6.03
CA ALA A 109 -16.62 -27.32 6.35
C ALA A 109 -18.15 -27.50 6.40
N GLN A 110 -18.75 -27.85 5.26
CA GLN A 110 -20.13 -28.36 5.05
C GLN A 110 -20.41 -28.28 3.53
N SER A 111 -20.70 -29.34 2.76
CA SER A 111 -21.01 -30.76 2.99
C SER A 111 -20.88 -31.48 1.65
#